data_AF-A0A3C0SU21-F1
#
_entry.id   AF-A0A3C0SU21-F1
#
_cell.length_a   1.000
_cell.length_b   1.000
_cell.length_c   1.000
_cell.angle_alpha   90.00
_cell.angle_beta   90.00
_cell.angle_gamma   90.00
#
_symmetry.space_group_name_H-M   'P 1'
#
loop_
_entity.id
_entity.type
_entity.pdbx_description
1 polymer ?
#
loop_
_entity_poly.entity_id
_entity_poly.type
_entity_poly.pdbx_seq_one_letter_code
_entity_poly.pdbx_strand_id
1 'polypeptide(L)' 'SKLYRGILKEYKPKWLNHVEFIPHMTIGKFTNAEELNSAYEEISNLKEKFHSKVDKVSVEIVIENDAAIREIEVDLLK' A
#
# COMPACT_ATOMS: atom_id res chain seq x y z
N SER A 1 -3.69 13.04 -5.52
CA SER A 1 -2.43 12.75 -4.77
C SER A 1 -1.48 13.94 -4.77
N LYS A 2 -0.92 14.31 -3.60
CA LYS A 2 0.08 15.39 -3.43
C LYS A 2 1.55 14.88 -3.36
N LEU A 3 1.76 13.56 -3.40
CA LEU A 3 3.06 12.92 -3.13
C LEU A 3 4.16 13.34 -4.11
N TYR A 4 3.85 13.40 -5.41
CA TYR A 4 4.81 13.74 -6.46
C TYR A 4 4.78 15.23 -6.84
N ARG A 5 4.95 16.09 -5.83
CA ARG A 5 5.13 17.54 -5.99
C ARG A 5 6.52 17.95 -5.48
N GLY A 6 6.97 19.17 -5.82
CA GLY A 6 8.27 19.68 -5.36
C GLY A 6 9.44 18.80 -5.81
N ILE A 7 10.36 18.49 -4.90
CA ILE A 7 11.55 17.66 -5.16
C ILE A 7 11.21 16.25 -5.68
N LEU A 8 10.01 15.74 -5.36
CA LEU A 8 9.57 14.42 -5.79
C LEU A 8 8.94 14.41 -7.19
N LYS A 9 8.74 15.57 -7.82
CA LYS A 9 8.05 15.69 -9.11
C LYS A 9 8.73 14.88 -10.22
N GLU A 10 10.06 14.90 -10.27
CA GLU A 10 10.84 14.23 -11.33
C GLU A 10 10.85 12.71 -11.19
N TYR A 11 10.60 12.21 -9.97
CA TYR A 11 10.53 10.79 -9.67
C TYR A 11 9.13 10.21 -9.84
N LYS A 12 8.17 10.98 -10.39
CA LYS A 12 6.82 10.48 -10.63
C LYS A 12 6.85 9.36 -11.68
N PRO A 13 6.47 8.12 -11.33
CA PRO A 13 6.46 7.06 -12.31
C PRO A 13 5.36 7.32 -13.35
N LYS A 14 5.67 7.08 -14.63
CA LYS A 14 4.77 7.38 -15.75
C LYS A 14 3.41 6.70 -15.62
N TRP A 15 3.38 5.47 -15.11
CA TRP A 15 2.13 4.71 -14.92
C TRP A 15 1.15 5.43 -13.97
N LEU A 16 1.65 6.21 -13.00
CA LEU A 16 0.83 6.97 -12.05
C LEU A 16 0.26 8.27 -12.65
N ASN A 17 0.57 8.61 -13.90
CA ASN A 17 -0.07 9.74 -14.57
C ASN A 17 -1.50 9.43 -15.01
N HIS A 18 -1.84 8.16 -15.18
CA HIS A 18 -3.11 7.73 -15.77
C HIS A 18 -4.04 7.04 -14.76
N VAL A 19 -3.60 6.89 -13.52
CA VAL A 19 -4.38 6.25 -12.47
C VAL A 19 -4.41 7.14 -11.22
N GLU A 20 -5.54 7.10 -10.52
CA GLU A 20 -5.64 7.70 -9.21
C GLU A 20 -4.92 6.80 -8.19
N PHE A 21 -4.06 7.40 -7.36
CA PHE A 21 -3.46 6.69 -6.24
C PHE A 21 -4.51 6.52 -5.14
N ILE A 22 -4.95 5.28 -4.91
CA ILE A 22 -5.86 4.92 -3.82
C ILE A 22 -5.03 4.27 -2.70
N PRO A 23 -4.76 4.97 -1.58
CA PRO A 23 -4.03 4.39 -0.46
C PRO A 23 -4.88 3.27 0.15
N HIS A 24 -4.32 2.06 0.19
CA HIS A 24 -4.94 0.88 0.77
C HIS A 24 -3.87 0.02 1.46
N MET A 25 -4.32 -0.88 2.32
CA MET A 25 -3.49 -1.92 2.93
C MET A 25 -4.05 -3.27 2.50
N THR A 26 -3.22 -4.11 1.90
CA THR A 26 -3.61 -5.48 1.54
C THR A 26 -3.67 -6.32 2.82
N ILE A 27 -4.84 -6.88 3.13
CA ILE A 27 -5.07 -7.72 4.33
C ILE A 27 -4.99 -9.21 4.00
N GLY A 28 -5.11 -9.59 2.72
CA GLY A 28 -5.02 -10.98 2.28
C GLY A 28 -5.02 -11.12 0.76
N LYS A 29 -4.76 -12.35 0.29
CA LYS A 29 -4.72 -12.73 -1.13
C LYS A 29 -5.48 -14.05 -1.29
N PHE A 30 -6.64 -13.98 -1.92
CA PHE A 30 -7.50 -15.13 -2.16
C PHE A 30 -7.23 -15.72 -3.54
N THR A 31 -7.34 -17.04 -3.67
CA THR A 31 -7.07 -17.76 -4.94
C THR A 31 -8.33 -18.05 -5.75
N ASN A 32 -9.52 -17.85 -5.17
CA ASN A 32 -10.80 -17.98 -5.86
C ASN A 32 -11.78 -16.85 -5.46
N ALA A 33 -12.77 -16.64 -6.33
CA ALA A 33 -13.75 -15.57 -6.17
C ALA A 33 -14.77 -15.83 -5.05
N GLU A 34 -15.05 -17.08 -4.73
CA GLU A 34 -16.04 -17.45 -3.71
C GLU A 34 -15.56 -17.04 -2.31
N GLU A 35 -14.31 -17.39 -1.97
CA GLU A 35 -13.68 -16.97 -0.71
C GLU A 35 -13.55 -15.45 -0.61
N LEU A 36 -13.17 -14.79 -1.71
CA LEU A 36 -13.06 -13.33 -1.75
C LEU A 36 -14.41 -12.66 -1.48
N ASN A 37 -15.48 -13.13 -2.12
CA ASN A 37 -16.82 -12.58 -1.93
C ASN A 37 -17.34 -12.82 -0.51
N SER A 38 -17.13 -14.02 0.03
CA SER A 38 -17.48 -14.35 1.41
C SER A 38 -16.78 -13.42 2.41
N ALA A 39 -15.47 -13.19 2.23
CA ALA A 39 -14.71 -12.27 3.06
C ALA A 39 -15.25 -10.83 2.98
N TYR A 40 -15.64 -10.36 1.79
CA TYR A 40 -16.27 -9.04 1.64
C TYR A 40 -17.60 -8.93 2.37
N GLU A 41 -18.46 -9.95 2.29
CA GLU A 41 -19.74 -9.98 2.99
C GLU A 41 -19.55 -9.93 4.50
N GLU A 42 -18.60 -10.70 5.03
CA GLU A 42 -18.27 -10.74 6.47
C GLU A 42 -17.85 -9.36 6.99
N ILE A 43 -16.98 -8.66 6.26
CA ILE A 43 -16.45 -7.36 6.70
C ILE A 43 -17.35 -6.17 6.31
N SER A 44 -18.37 -6.37 5.48
CA SER A 44 -19.20 -5.29 4.92
C SER A 44 -19.87 -4.42 6.00
N ASN A 45 -20.10 -4.98 7.18
CA ASN A 45 -20.74 -4.31 8.31
C ASN A 45 -19.74 -3.75 9.34
N LEU A 46 -18.43 -3.89 9.11
CA LEU A 46 -17.40 -3.36 10.01
C LEU A 46 -17.39 -1.83 9.97
N LYS A 47 -17.80 -1.18 11.06
CA LYS A 47 -17.83 0.28 11.20
C LYS A 47 -16.60 0.87 11.90
N GLU A 48 -15.63 0.02 12.20
CA GLU A 48 -14.43 0.40 12.92
C GLU A 48 -13.56 1.36 12.11
N LYS A 49 -12.95 2.32 12.80
CA LYS A 49 -12.01 3.28 12.20
C LYS A 49 -10.64 3.10 12.84
N PHE A 50 -9.68 2.70 12.03
CA PHE A 50 -8.30 2.53 12.44
C PHE A 50 -7.50 3.80 12.15
N HIS A 51 -6.67 4.21 13.10
CA HIS A 51 -5.78 5.34 12.96
C HIS A 51 -4.36 4.87 13.25
N SER A 52 -3.41 5.28 12.42
CA SER A 52 -1.99 4.99 12.60
C SER A 52 -1.14 6.17 12.15
N LYS A 53 0.12 6.20 12.60
CA LYS A 53 1.14 7.14 12.14
C LYS A 53 2.21 6.34 11.39
N VAL A 54 2.54 6.78 10.17
CA VAL A 54 3.74 6.30 9.47
C VAL A 54 4.95 6.95 10.14
N ASP A 55 5.77 6.16 10.81
CA ASP A 55 6.98 6.60 11.50
C ASP A 55 8.27 6.16 10.78
N LYS A 56 8.17 5.27 9.79
CA LYS A 56 9.29 4.79 8.98
C LYS A 56 8.90 4.57 7.51
N VAL A 57 9.89 4.64 6.63
CA VAL A 57 9.78 4.24 5.22
C VAL A 57 10.95 3.34 4.86
N SER A 58 10.68 2.23 4.18
CA SER A 58 11.70 1.33 3.63
C SER A 58 11.69 1.31 2.10
N VAL A 59 12.84 0.98 1.53
CA VAL A 59 12.96 0.54 0.14
C VAL A 59 13.21 -0.96 0.17
N GLU A 60 12.37 -1.71 -0.55
CA GLU A 60 12.41 -3.17 -0.56
C GLU A 60 12.43 -3.70 -2.00
N ILE A 61 13.24 -4.73 -2.22
CA ILE A 61 13.27 -5.49 -3.47
C ILE A 61 12.36 -6.70 -3.27
N VAL A 62 11.21 -6.69 -3.92
CA VAL A 62 10.27 -7.82 -3.92
C VAL A 62 10.84 -8.94 -4.79
N ILE A 63 10.94 -10.13 -4.22
CA ILE A 63 11.36 -11.37 -4.87
C ILE A 63 10.15 -12.31 -5.03
N GLU A 64 10.38 -13.54 -5.50
CA GLU A 64 9.30 -14.51 -5.68
C GLU A 64 8.64 -14.92 -4.35
N ASN A 65 7.37 -15.35 -4.44
CA ASN A 65 6.55 -15.83 -3.32
C ASN A 65 6.31 -14.80 -2.20
N ASP A 66 6.07 -13.54 -2.56
CA ASP A 66 5.74 -12.45 -1.64
C ASP A 66 6.85 -12.16 -0.59
N ALA A 67 8.07 -12.65 -0.83
CA ALA A 67 9.23 -12.32 -0.03
C ALA A 67 9.89 -11.02 -0.54
N ALA A 68 10.62 -10.33 0.35
CA ALA A 68 11.33 -9.11 -0.01
C ALA A 68 12.65 -8.97 0.75
N ILE A 69 13.61 -8.29 0.12
CA ILE A 69 14.88 -7.89 0.73
C ILE A 69 14.80 -6.40 1.05
N ARG A 70 15.01 -6.02 2.31
CA ARG A 70 15.04 -4.61 2.72
C ARG A 70 16.40 -4.00 2.42
N GLU A 71 16.43 -2.98 1.59
CA GLU A 71 17.64 -2.27 1.17
C GLU A 71 17.93 -1.07 2.07
N ILE A 72 16.91 -0.24 2.32
CA ILE A 72 17.03 1.00 3.09
C ILE A 72 15.85 1.09 4.05
N GLU A 73 16.08 1.60 5.25
CA GLU A 73 15.04 2.01 6.20
C GLU A 73 15.38 3.40 6.73
N VAL A 74 14.40 4.30 6.73
CA VAL A 74 14.54 5.67 7.22
C VAL A 74 13.43 5.96 8.21
N ASP A 75 13.81 6.40 9.40
CA ASP A 75 12.88 6.96 10.38
C ASP A 75 12.38 8.34 9.90
N LEU A 76 11.07 8.53 9.91
CA LEU A 76 10.47 9.84 9.64
C LEU A 76 10.50 10.68 10.91
N LEU A 77 11.23 11.80 10.86
CA LEU A 77 11.31 12.77 11.97
C LEU A 77 9.90 13.20 12.41
N LYS A 78 9.70 13.27 13.73
CA LYS A 78 8.39 13.47 14.35
C LYS A 78 7.73 14.80 14.03
#